data_AF-A0A5J4NNA5-F1
#
_entry.id   AF-A0A5J4NNA5-F1
#
_cell.length_a   1.000
_cell.length_b   1.000
_cell.length_c   1.000
_cell.angle_alpha   90.00
_cell.angle_beta   90.00
_cell.angle_gamma   90.00
#
_symmetry.space_group_name_H-M   'P 1'
#
loop_
_entity.id
_entity.type
_entity.pdbx_description
1 polymer ?
#
loop_
_entity_poly.entity_id
_entity_poly.type
_entity_poly.pdbx_seq_one_letter_code
_entity_poly.pdbx_strand_id
1 'polypeptide(L)'
;MWICNSSGNASLKRQCATYFNKLVACHSVLGMKPWLEACQTSNAFLELTRTPQLQVENKNKAQIEINEHVCRIVKGYVQACNQQDIPVRVPNECVECERSLKADGLTRVEYAESPARSGHIILVLQLHQCIIERKPEISELLQILDHEKAGQTVFFCVVFDGAQEYQSLSWLTSKSGNLNMTGQQFLQTLETFLQNRQVLKINDTSSSSYQVLDAVMAAVRRPSPSAPVHESILLYSCGKCDATTSAMYGTVQRILQRKGMEFHYLPFTSFKTAEGISTDSFLLQPDGRVTEFDGSKVNVRSNMGTVIPPRDQCTIVAQTSRGHIWAYRDVATSLARRRLIATTLAKIVTRPVSVQKLCHCRDNLFGQGQLDCVANNSVNGLPT
;
A
#
# COMPACT_ATOMS: atom_id res chain seq x y z
N MET A 1 56.39 27.63 -4.19
CA MET A 1 56.06 26.22 -3.82
C MET A 1 54.57 26.16 -3.62
N TRP A 2 53.82 25.67 -4.61
CA TRP A 2 52.37 25.57 -4.55
C TRP A 2 52.00 24.32 -3.75
N ILE A 3 51.45 24.50 -2.56
CA ILE A 3 50.89 23.39 -1.79
C ILE A 3 49.54 23.06 -2.42
N CYS A 4 49.51 22.00 -3.24
CA CYS A 4 48.26 21.43 -3.72
C CYS A 4 47.41 20.97 -2.53
N ASN A 5 46.21 21.54 -2.39
CA ASN A 5 45.17 21.03 -1.50
C ASN A 5 44.72 19.64 -1.99
N SER A 6 45.43 18.60 -1.55
CA SER A 6 45.20 17.19 -1.91
C SER A 6 44.11 16.49 -1.08
N SER A 7 43.56 17.17 -0.07
CA SER A 7 42.60 16.61 0.89
C SER A 7 41.21 16.33 0.29
N GLY A 8 40.77 17.11 -0.70
CA GLY A 8 39.44 16.97 -1.28
C GLY A 8 39.28 15.77 -2.23
N ASN A 9 40.28 15.50 -3.07
CA ASN A 9 40.25 14.42 -4.08
C ASN A 9 40.34 13.04 -3.40
N ALA A 10 41.10 12.95 -2.31
CA ALA A 10 41.16 11.77 -1.46
C ALA A 10 39.81 11.47 -0.79
N SER A 11 39.02 12.50 -0.43
CA SER A 11 37.70 12.35 0.19
C SER A 11 36.68 11.73 -0.77
N LEU A 12 36.53 12.27 -1.99
CA LEU A 12 35.61 11.74 -3.01
C LEU A 12 35.96 10.30 -3.41
N LYS A 13 37.24 10.03 -3.69
CA LYS A 13 37.71 8.67 -4.04
C LYS A 13 37.43 7.66 -2.93
N ARG A 14 37.71 8.04 -1.67
CA ARG A 14 37.42 7.20 -0.51
C ARG A 14 35.92 6.98 -0.32
N GLN A 15 35.10 8.00 -0.52
CA GLN A 15 33.64 7.90 -0.37
C GLN A 15 33.02 7.00 -1.44
N CYS A 16 33.38 7.18 -2.72
CA CYS A 16 32.98 6.29 -3.80
C CYS A 16 33.37 4.84 -3.49
N ALA A 17 34.64 4.58 -3.17
CA ALA A 17 35.10 3.23 -2.84
C ALA A 17 34.34 2.63 -1.65
N THR A 18 34.03 3.43 -0.63
CA THR A 18 33.27 2.97 0.54
C THR A 18 31.87 2.49 0.17
N TYR A 19 31.14 3.22 -0.68
CA TYR A 19 29.79 2.79 -1.06
C TYR A 19 29.79 1.61 -2.03
N PHE A 20 30.69 1.57 -3.01
CA PHE A 20 30.79 0.42 -3.91
C PHE A 20 31.22 -0.85 -3.17
N ASN A 21 32.07 -0.75 -2.14
CA ASN A 21 32.39 -1.89 -1.27
C ASN A 21 31.18 -2.42 -0.48
N LYS A 22 30.08 -1.68 -0.33
CA LYS A 22 28.84 -2.21 0.26
C LYS A 22 28.01 -3.02 -0.75
N LEU A 23 28.37 -3.02 -2.03
CA LEU A 23 27.59 -3.59 -3.15
C LEU A 23 28.27 -4.82 -3.80
N VAL A 24 29.13 -5.50 -3.04
CA VAL A 24 29.95 -6.64 -3.52
C VAL A 24 29.12 -7.73 -4.21
N ALA A 25 27.89 -7.97 -3.73
CA ALA A 25 27.00 -8.97 -4.30
C ALA A 25 26.68 -8.75 -5.80
N CYS A 26 26.79 -7.52 -6.29
CA CYS A 26 26.56 -7.20 -7.70
C CYS A 26 27.84 -7.24 -8.56
N HIS A 27 29.03 -7.20 -7.95
CA HIS A 27 30.30 -7.08 -8.68
C HIS A 27 30.57 -8.28 -9.61
N SER A 28 30.06 -9.46 -9.26
CA SER A 28 30.24 -10.69 -10.04
C SER A 28 29.43 -10.73 -11.32
N VAL A 29 28.42 -9.86 -11.46
CA VAL A 29 27.50 -9.85 -12.60
C VAL A 29 27.57 -8.54 -13.37
N LEU A 30 27.68 -7.41 -12.65
CA LEU A 30 27.82 -6.08 -13.25
C LEU A 30 29.17 -5.48 -12.86
N GLY A 31 30.03 -5.28 -13.86
CA GLY A 31 31.36 -4.72 -13.65
C GLY A 31 31.31 -3.34 -12.96
N MET A 32 31.93 -3.25 -11.78
CA MET A 32 31.94 -2.04 -10.94
C MET A 32 32.78 -0.89 -11.54
N LYS A 33 33.86 -1.22 -12.25
CA LYS A 33 34.90 -0.27 -12.71
C LYS A 33 34.35 1.00 -13.40
N PRO A 34 33.50 0.93 -14.44
CA PRO A 34 32.98 2.13 -15.10
C PRO A 34 32.15 3.02 -14.17
N TRP A 35 31.43 2.43 -13.21
CA TRP A 35 30.63 3.16 -12.24
C TRP A 35 31.50 3.85 -11.18
N LEU A 36 32.55 3.16 -10.73
CA LEU A 36 33.52 3.72 -9.78
C LEU A 36 34.28 4.90 -10.42
N GLU A 37 34.69 4.76 -11.69
CA GLU A 37 35.33 5.84 -12.44
C GLU A 37 34.39 7.05 -12.60
N ALA A 38 33.14 6.83 -13.00
CA ALA A 38 32.12 7.88 -13.10
C ALA A 38 31.84 8.57 -11.76
N CYS A 39 31.84 7.82 -10.65
CA CYS A 39 31.68 8.38 -9.31
C CYS A 39 32.84 9.32 -8.95
N GLN A 40 34.06 8.96 -9.34
CA GLN A 40 35.27 9.72 -9.04
C GLN A 40 35.44 10.97 -9.93
N THR A 41 34.72 11.05 -11.05
CA THR A 41 34.72 12.20 -11.95
C THR A 41 33.53 13.13 -11.65
N SER A 42 33.71 14.12 -10.77
CA SER A 42 32.72 15.17 -10.53
C SER A 42 33.23 16.54 -10.98
N ASN A 43 32.46 17.23 -11.84
CA ASN A 43 32.76 18.58 -12.30
C ASN A 43 32.64 19.63 -11.17
N ALA A 44 31.81 19.40 -10.15
CA ALA A 44 31.69 20.28 -8.99
C ALA A 44 33.03 20.42 -8.23
N PHE A 45 33.84 19.36 -8.23
CA PHE A 45 35.17 19.36 -7.61
C PHE A 45 36.20 20.22 -8.37
N LEU A 46 36.05 20.33 -9.70
CA LEU A 46 36.93 21.15 -10.54
C LEU A 46 36.69 22.66 -10.33
N GLU A 47 35.50 23.07 -9.90
CA GLU A 47 35.19 24.47 -9.59
C GLU A 47 35.64 24.86 -8.18
N LEU A 48 35.49 23.97 -7.19
CA LEU A 48 35.91 24.20 -5.79
C LEU A 48 37.42 24.36 -5.59
N THR A 49 38.22 23.84 -6.52
CA THR A 49 39.68 23.92 -6.48
C THR A 49 40.22 25.22 -7.09
N ARG A 50 39.37 26.07 -7.69
CA ARG A 50 39.79 27.31 -8.38
C ARG A 50 39.68 28.60 -7.57
N THR A 51 38.95 28.63 -6.44
CA THR A 51 38.71 29.88 -5.69
C THR A 51 39.08 29.75 -4.21
N PRO A 52 40.21 30.34 -3.75
CA PRO A 52 40.71 30.15 -2.39
C PRO A 52 39.99 30.98 -1.29
N GLN A 53 38.97 31.76 -1.62
CA GLN A 53 38.46 32.81 -0.71
C GLN A 53 36.94 32.87 -0.63
N LEU A 54 36.29 31.86 -0.04
CA LEU A 54 34.98 32.02 0.60
C LEU A 54 34.82 30.92 1.66
N GLN A 55 34.66 31.38 2.90
CA GLN A 55 34.77 30.63 4.14
C GLN A 55 33.52 29.77 4.40
N VAL A 56 33.74 28.55 4.95
CA VAL A 56 32.79 27.61 5.61
C VAL A 56 31.48 27.25 4.88
N GLU A 57 30.64 28.21 4.47
CA GLU A 57 29.39 27.95 3.72
C GLU A 57 29.66 27.24 2.39
N ASN A 58 30.74 27.61 1.68
CA ASN A 58 31.15 26.95 0.45
C ASN A 58 31.62 25.50 0.67
N LYS A 59 32.17 25.17 1.86
CA LYS A 59 32.60 23.79 2.17
C LYS A 59 31.40 22.87 2.43
N ASN A 60 30.36 23.38 3.10
CA ASN A 60 29.14 22.61 3.33
C ASN A 60 28.39 22.38 2.02
N LYS A 61 28.26 23.42 1.18
CA LYS A 61 27.63 23.30 -0.15
C LYS A 61 28.39 22.32 -1.05
N ALA A 62 29.72 22.41 -1.08
CA ALA A 62 30.60 21.47 -1.78
C ALA A 62 30.39 20.02 -1.35
N GLN A 63 30.32 19.78 -0.04
CA GLN A 63 30.15 18.43 0.49
C GLN A 63 28.76 17.87 0.17
N ILE A 64 27.73 18.72 0.16
CA ILE A 64 26.37 18.35 -0.28
C ILE A 64 26.40 17.94 -1.76
N GLU A 65 26.99 18.76 -2.64
CA GLU A 65 27.08 18.46 -4.08
C GLU A 65 27.90 17.18 -4.36
N ILE A 66 28.99 16.96 -3.62
CA ILE A 66 29.78 15.72 -3.67
C ILE A 66 28.91 14.52 -3.27
N ASN A 67 28.20 14.61 -2.14
CA ASN A 67 27.35 13.53 -1.66
C ASN A 67 26.23 13.22 -2.66
N GLU A 68 25.58 14.24 -3.22
CA GLU A 68 24.52 14.08 -4.24
C GLU A 68 25.06 13.40 -5.51
N HIS A 69 26.24 13.81 -5.99
CA HIS A 69 26.89 13.19 -7.15
C HIS A 69 27.17 11.71 -6.90
N VAL A 70 27.83 11.40 -5.78
CA VAL A 70 28.17 10.03 -5.39
C VAL A 70 26.90 9.18 -5.28
N CYS A 71 25.88 9.69 -4.60
CA CYS A 71 24.63 8.95 -4.40
C CYS A 71 23.83 8.75 -5.68
N ARG A 72 23.86 9.69 -6.63
CA ARG A 72 23.27 9.51 -7.96
C ARG A 72 23.90 8.33 -8.71
N ILE A 73 25.22 8.24 -8.71
CA ILE A 73 25.95 7.16 -9.39
C ILE A 73 25.71 5.81 -8.70
N VAL A 74 25.73 5.77 -7.36
CA VAL A 74 25.45 4.56 -6.57
C VAL A 74 24.02 4.05 -6.79
N LYS A 75 23.01 4.94 -6.82
CA LYS A 75 21.62 4.59 -7.13
C LYS A 75 21.50 3.95 -8.52
N GLY A 76 22.16 4.54 -9.52
CA GLY A 76 22.18 4.01 -10.88
C GLY A 76 22.79 2.61 -10.95
N TYR A 77 23.88 2.36 -10.22
CA TYR A 77 24.49 1.03 -10.17
C TYR A 77 23.55 0.01 -9.51
N VAL A 78 22.95 0.34 -8.37
CA VAL A 78 21.96 -0.51 -7.68
C VAL A 78 20.76 -0.83 -8.58
N GLN A 79 20.24 0.17 -9.29
CA GLN A 79 19.15 -0.03 -10.24
C GLN A 79 19.54 -1.02 -11.35
N ALA A 80 20.74 -0.90 -11.91
CA ALA A 80 21.25 -1.83 -12.93
C ALA A 80 21.44 -3.25 -12.37
N CYS A 81 21.87 -3.40 -11.10
CA CYS A 81 21.94 -4.69 -10.42
C CYS A 81 20.56 -5.34 -10.25
N ASN A 82 19.57 -4.56 -9.81
CA ASN A 82 18.21 -5.05 -9.58
C ASN A 82 17.49 -5.38 -10.90
N GLN A 83 17.86 -4.75 -12.03
CA GLN A 83 17.42 -5.16 -13.37
C GLN A 83 18.00 -6.51 -13.84
N GLN A 84 19.07 -7.00 -13.19
CA GLN A 84 19.66 -8.32 -13.41
C GLN A 84 19.26 -9.32 -12.31
N ASP A 85 18.16 -9.05 -11.60
CA ASP A 85 17.63 -9.88 -10.50
C ASP A 85 18.60 -10.11 -9.32
N ILE A 86 19.55 -9.19 -9.11
CA ILE A 86 20.47 -9.24 -7.96
C ILE A 86 19.96 -8.26 -6.91
N PRO A 87 19.33 -8.73 -5.83
CA PRO A 87 18.72 -7.86 -4.85
C PRO A 87 19.79 -7.15 -4.01
N VAL A 88 20.15 -5.93 -4.43
CA VAL A 88 21.02 -5.03 -3.67
C VAL A 88 20.27 -3.78 -3.28
N ARG A 89 20.60 -3.25 -2.10
CA ARG A 89 19.96 -2.07 -1.53
C ARG A 89 20.84 -0.85 -1.69
N VAL A 90 20.21 0.31 -1.85
CA VAL A 90 20.95 1.58 -1.83
C VAL A 90 21.43 1.81 -0.40
N PRO A 91 22.70 2.21 -0.21
CA PRO A 91 23.19 2.59 1.11
C PRO A 91 22.29 3.67 1.74
N ASN A 92 21.95 3.49 3.02
CA ASN A 92 21.08 4.38 3.79
C ASN A 92 21.42 5.87 3.63
N GLU A 93 22.72 6.18 3.53
CA GLU A 93 23.23 7.55 3.37
C GLU A 93 22.83 8.20 2.03
N CYS A 94 22.49 7.39 1.03
CA CYS A 94 22.08 7.82 -0.30
C CYS A 94 20.57 7.75 -0.54
N VAL A 95 19.79 7.27 0.42
CA VAL A 95 18.33 7.25 0.29
C VAL A 95 17.79 8.63 0.62
N GLU A 96 17.10 9.24 -0.34
CA GLU A 96 16.44 10.53 -0.18
C GLU A 96 14.98 10.33 0.20
N CYS A 97 14.58 10.94 1.30
CA CYS A 97 13.23 10.85 1.86
C CYS A 97 12.57 12.22 1.82
N GLU A 98 11.26 12.27 1.63
CA GLU A 98 10.52 13.52 1.84
C GLU A 98 10.66 13.99 3.30
N ARG A 99 10.84 15.31 3.49
CA ARG A 99 10.78 16.03 4.78
C ARG A 99 11.69 15.48 5.89
N SER A 100 12.89 16.05 6.04
CA SER A 100 13.84 15.91 7.19
C SER A 100 14.17 14.49 7.72
N LEU A 101 13.57 13.45 7.14
CA LEU A 101 13.77 12.06 7.48
C LEU A 101 15.04 11.57 6.82
N LYS A 102 15.90 10.91 7.59
CA LYS A 102 17.05 10.18 7.06
C LYS A 102 16.68 8.70 7.00
N ALA A 103 17.16 7.99 5.99
CA ALA A 103 17.02 6.54 5.94
C ALA A 103 18.07 5.84 6.82
N ASP A 104 18.51 6.46 7.92
CA ASP A 104 19.41 5.86 8.88
C ASP A 104 18.71 4.85 9.81
N GLY A 105 17.37 4.74 9.70
CA GLY A 105 16.53 3.92 10.57
C GLY A 105 16.41 4.46 12.01
N LEU A 106 17.17 5.51 12.34
CA LEU A 106 17.20 6.18 13.65
C LEU A 106 16.27 7.39 13.66
N THR A 107 16.17 8.08 12.53
CA THR A 107 15.28 9.21 12.35
C THR A 107 13.85 8.67 12.20
N ARG A 108 13.07 8.88 13.27
CA ARG A 108 11.67 8.49 13.37
C ARG A 108 10.81 9.74 13.36
N VAL A 109 9.69 9.67 12.65
CA VAL A 109 8.61 10.63 12.82
C VAL A 109 7.44 9.91 13.46
N GLU A 110 6.98 10.47 14.57
CA GLU A 110 5.75 10.07 15.23
C GLU A 110 4.63 10.92 14.67
N TYR A 111 3.67 10.27 14.04
CA TYR A 111 2.41 10.91 13.69
C TYR A 111 1.36 10.49 14.71
N ALA A 112 0.74 11.46 15.35
CA ALA A 112 -0.41 11.27 16.21
C ALA A 112 -1.55 12.16 15.71
N GLU A 113 -2.69 11.56 15.38
CA GLU A 113 -3.92 12.29 15.14
C GLU A 113 -5.07 11.61 15.88
N SER A 114 -5.88 12.40 16.58
CA SER A 114 -7.07 11.93 17.27
C SER A 114 -8.21 12.93 17.13
N PRO A 115 -9.32 12.58 16.45
CA PRO A 115 -9.47 11.46 15.51
C PRO A 115 -8.89 11.78 14.13
N ALA A 116 -8.46 10.76 13.38
CA ALA A 116 -7.98 10.95 12.02
C ALA A 116 -9.01 11.67 11.13
N ARG A 117 -8.61 12.81 10.54
CA ARG A 117 -9.49 13.59 9.65
C ARG A 117 -9.54 13.02 8.24
N SER A 118 -8.42 12.45 7.77
CA SER A 118 -8.28 11.88 6.42
C SER A 118 -8.19 10.35 6.43
N GLY A 119 -8.65 9.73 5.34
CA GLY A 119 -8.71 8.28 5.19
C GLY A 119 -8.17 7.83 3.85
N HIS A 120 -7.42 6.73 3.84
CA HIS A 120 -6.98 6.06 2.62
C HIS A 120 -7.73 4.74 2.51
N ILE A 121 -8.47 4.57 1.42
CA ILE A 121 -9.22 3.35 1.13
C ILE A 121 -8.61 2.67 -0.07
N ILE A 122 -8.16 1.44 0.11
CA ILE A 122 -7.57 0.62 -0.95
C ILE A 122 -8.58 -0.45 -1.32
N LEU A 123 -9.16 -0.34 -2.52
CA LEU A 123 -10.03 -1.37 -3.07
C LEU A 123 -9.17 -2.45 -3.73
N VAL A 124 -9.43 -3.71 -3.41
CA VAL A 124 -8.80 -4.86 -4.04
C VAL A 124 -9.91 -5.65 -4.74
N LEU A 125 -9.92 -5.63 -6.07
CA LEU A 125 -11.04 -6.13 -6.88
C LEU A 125 -10.60 -7.33 -7.72
N GLN A 126 -11.27 -8.47 -7.54
CA GLN A 126 -11.10 -9.64 -8.40
C GLN A 126 -11.93 -9.46 -9.69
N LEU A 127 -11.31 -9.39 -10.86
CA LEU A 127 -11.97 -9.00 -12.12
C LEU A 127 -12.80 -10.13 -12.76
N HIS A 128 -13.86 -10.54 -12.08
CA HIS A 128 -14.86 -11.51 -12.59
C HIS A 128 -16.25 -10.88 -12.64
N GLN A 129 -17.24 -11.66 -13.10
CA GLN A 129 -18.64 -11.23 -13.25
C GLN A 129 -19.21 -10.59 -11.97
N CYS A 130 -18.82 -11.07 -10.79
CA CYS A 130 -19.34 -10.55 -9.53
C CYS A 130 -19.03 -9.07 -9.29
N ILE A 131 -17.94 -8.54 -9.85
CA ILE A 131 -17.61 -7.11 -9.73
C ILE A 131 -18.53 -6.25 -10.59
N ILE A 132 -18.98 -6.76 -11.73
CA ILE A 132 -19.97 -6.05 -12.57
C ILE A 132 -21.28 -5.91 -11.79
N GLU A 133 -21.72 -6.97 -11.12
CA GLU A 133 -22.92 -6.98 -10.28
C GLU A 133 -22.79 -6.06 -9.06
N ARG A 134 -21.58 -5.91 -8.51
CA ARG A 134 -21.30 -5.04 -7.36
C ARG A 134 -20.92 -3.61 -7.70
N LYS A 135 -20.73 -3.27 -8.98
CA LYS A 135 -20.39 -1.91 -9.43
C LYS A 135 -21.35 -0.84 -8.88
N PRO A 136 -22.70 -1.03 -8.89
CA PRO A 136 -23.61 -0.02 -8.36
C PRO A 136 -23.41 0.24 -6.86
N GLU A 137 -23.06 -0.78 -6.08
CA GLU A 137 -22.79 -0.65 -4.65
C GLU A 137 -21.48 0.09 -4.40
N ILE A 138 -20.41 -0.31 -5.09
CA ILE A 138 -19.12 0.40 -5.04
C ILE A 138 -19.34 1.88 -5.38
N SER A 139 -20.17 2.17 -6.38
CA SER A 139 -20.49 3.55 -6.75
C SER A 139 -21.23 4.31 -5.65
N GLU A 140 -22.23 3.70 -5.02
CA GLU A 140 -22.96 4.33 -3.92
C GLU A 140 -22.04 4.57 -2.72
N LEU A 141 -21.18 3.60 -2.37
CA LEU A 141 -20.20 3.73 -1.30
C LEU A 141 -19.25 4.90 -1.53
N LEU A 142 -18.68 5.00 -2.73
CA LEU A 142 -17.75 6.08 -3.06
C LEU A 142 -18.42 7.45 -3.03
N GLN A 143 -19.66 7.55 -3.52
CA GLN A 143 -20.43 8.81 -3.45
C GLN A 143 -20.70 9.24 -2.00
N ILE A 144 -21.09 8.31 -1.13
CA ILE A 144 -21.31 8.58 0.29
C ILE A 144 -20.00 9.03 0.95
N LEU A 145 -18.90 8.33 0.69
CA LEU A 145 -17.59 8.64 1.26
C LEU A 145 -17.04 10.01 0.83
N ASP A 146 -17.23 10.38 -0.44
CA ASP A 146 -16.80 11.67 -0.97
C ASP A 146 -17.60 12.82 -0.31
N HIS A 147 -18.90 12.59 -0.07
CA HIS A 147 -19.79 13.55 0.60
C HIS A 147 -19.53 13.65 2.11
N GLU A 148 -19.43 12.52 2.84
CA GLU A 148 -19.29 12.50 4.30
C GLU A 148 -17.94 13.08 4.78
N LYS A 149 -16.88 12.97 3.97
CA LYS A 149 -15.53 13.43 4.32
C LYS A 149 -15.09 14.66 3.53
N ALA A 150 -15.97 15.33 2.80
CA ALA A 150 -15.65 16.51 2.00
C ALA A 150 -14.38 16.33 1.14
N GLY A 151 -14.23 15.17 0.50
CA GLY A 151 -13.05 14.85 -0.33
C GLY A 151 -11.74 14.57 0.42
N GLN A 152 -11.75 14.40 1.76
CA GLN A 152 -10.56 14.03 2.56
C GLN A 152 -10.20 12.54 2.47
N THR A 153 -10.93 11.77 1.67
CA THR A 153 -10.69 10.35 1.43
C THR A 153 -9.96 10.15 0.12
N VAL A 154 -8.82 9.45 0.16
CA VAL A 154 -8.05 9.08 -1.02
C VAL A 154 -8.28 7.61 -1.34
N PHE A 155 -8.59 7.32 -2.59
CA PHE A 155 -8.86 5.98 -3.08
C PHE A 155 -7.71 5.45 -3.91
N PHE A 156 -7.42 4.16 -3.73
CA PHE A 156 -6.50 3.40 -4.55
C PHE A 156 -7.18 2.10 -4.98
N CYS A 157 -6.77 1.53 -6.11
CA CYS A 157 -7.32 0.26 -6.59
C CYS A 157 -6.23 -0.71 -7.04
N VAL A 158 -6.29 -1.93 -6.54
CA VAL A 158 -5.59 -3.09 -7.10
C VAL A 158 -6.63 -3.98 -7.75
N VAL A 159 -6.40 -4.33 -9.01
CA VAL A 159 -7.23 -5.28 -9.76
C VAL A 159 -6.42 -6.53 -10.07
N PHE A 160 -7.04 -7.70 -10.01
CA PHE A 160 -6.36 -8.97 -10.27
C PHE A 160 -7.30 -9.99 -10.92
N ASP A 161 -6.73 -11.06 -11.49
CA ASP A 161 -7.44 -12.23 -11.99
C ASP A 161 -8.51 -11.89 -13.06
N GLY A 162 -8.09 -11.23 -14.15
CA GLY A 162 -8.92 -10.92 -15.32
C GLY A 162 -8.64 -11.81 -16.54
N ALA A 163 -9.31 -11.52 -17.67
CA ALA A 163 -9.15 -12.25 -18.94
C ALA A 163 -7.68 -12.37 -19.40
N GLN A 164 -7.34 -13.35 -20.26
CA GLN A 164 -5.96 -13.78 -20.62
C GLN A 164 -4.92 -12.68 -20.88
N GLU A 165 -5.32 -11.53 -21.43
CA GLU A 165 -4.42 -10.37 -21.66
C GLU A 165 -4.05 -9.60 -20.38
N TYR A 166 -4.72 -9.90 -19.26
CA TYR A 166 -4.71 -9.16 -18.00
C TYR A 166 -4.74 -10.08 -16.78
N GLN A 167 -4.15 -11.28 -16.92
CA GLN A 167 -3.95 -12.20 -15.80
C GLN A 167 -3.11 -11.60 -14.67
N SER A 168 -2.40 -10.48 -14.92
CA SER A 168 -1.53 -9.84 -13.94
C SER A 168 -2.26 -8.88 -13.01
N LEU A 169 -1.89 -8.99 -11.72
CA LEU A 169 -2.08 -7.95 -10.71
C LEU A 169 -1.69 -6.57 -11.25
N SER A 170 -2.61 -5.60 -11.16
CA SER A 170 -2.41 -4.26 -11.70
C SER A 170 -2.98 -3.19 -10.78
N TRP A 171 -2.32 -2.03 -10.70
CA TRP A 171 -2.89 -0.85 -10.06
C TRP A 171 -3.72 -0.06 -11.07
N LEU A 172 -4.90 0.41 -10.67
CA LEU A 172 -5.61 1.40 -11.48
C LEU A 172 -4.99 2.78 -11.27
N THR A 173 -4.77 3.48 -12.37
CA THR A 173 -4.31 4.86 -12.39
C THR A 173 -5.34 5.72 -13.10
N SER A 174 -5.47 6.97 -12.65
CA SER A 174 -6.26 7.98 -13.38
C SER A 174 -5.74 8.17 -14.81
N LYS A 175 -6.49 8.89 -15.65
CA LYS A 175 -6.03 9.27 -17.00
C LYS A 175 -4.70 10.04 -17.01
N SER A 176 -4.37 10.73 -15.91
CA SER A 176 -3.10 11.45 -15.74
C SER A 176 -1.98 10.59 -15.15
N GLY A 177 -2.21 9.29 -14.93
CA GLY A 177 -1.23 8.37 -14.35
C GLY A 177 -1.15 8.39 -12.81
N ASN A 178 -2.08 9.08 -12.13
CA ASN A 178 -2.05 9.16 -10.67
C ASN A 178 -2.67 7.93 -10.02
N LEU A 179 -2.00 7.38 -8.99
CA LEU A 179 -2.51 6.25 -8.19
C LEU A 179 -3.51 6.70 -7.12
N ASN A 180 -3.32 7.89 -6.57
CA ASN A 180 -4.19 8.52 -5.60
C ASN A 180 -5.34 9.23 -6.31
N MET A 181 -6.57 8.77 -6.06
CA MET A 181 -7.77 9.28 -6.73
C MET A 181 -8.77 9.82 -5.72
N THR A 182 -9.50 10.87 -6.08
CA THR A 182 -10.76 11.24 -5.41
C THR A 182 -11.87 10.24 -5.76
N GLY A 183 -13.01 10.29 -5.05
CA GLY A 183 -14.13 9.37 -5.32
C GLY A 183 -14.61 9.44 -6.78
N GLN A 184 -14.79 10.66 -7.30
CA GLN A 184 -15.20 10.88 -8.69
C GLN A 184 -14.15 10.40 -9.71
N GLN A 185 -12.86 10.68 -9.47
CA GLN A 185 -11.77 10.22 -10.35
C GLN A 185 -11.68 8.69 -10.38
N PHE A 186 -11.83 8.07 -9.21
CA PHE A 186 -11.85 6.61 -9.08
C PHE A 186 -13.00 6.02 -9.88
N LEU A 187 -14.21 6.56 -9.73
CA LEU A 187 -15.41 6.09 -10.42
C LEU A 187 -15.26 6.12 -11.93
N GLN A 188 -14.80 7.25 -12.49
CA GLN A 188 -14.54 7.38 -13.92
C GLN A 188 -13.47 6.41 -14.41
N THR A 189 -12.42 6.21 -13.61
CA THR A 189 -11.32 5.29 -13.92
C THR A 189 -11.80 3.85 -13.93
N LEU A 190 -12.53 3.42 -12.89
CA LEU A 190 -13.11 2.08 -12.79
C LEU A 190 -14.09 1.83 -13.93
N GLU A 191 -14.96 2.79 -14.25
CA GLU A 191 -15.90 2.67 -15.35
C GLU A 191 -15.21 2.51 -16.70
N THR A 192 -14.23 3.38 -17.00
CA THR A 192 -13.43 3.28 -18.22
C THR A 192 -12.70 1.94 -18.30
N PHE A 193 -12.13 1.49 -17.17
CA PHE A 193 -11.43 0.22 -17.08
C PHE A 193 -12.36 -0.97 -17.37
N LEU A 194 -13.55 -1.00 -16.75
CA LEU A 194 -14.53 -2.07 -16.95
C LEU A 194 -15.20 -2.03 -18.34
N GLN A 195 -15.33 -0.86 -18.97
CA GLN A 195 -15.89 -0.73 -20.33
C GLN A 195 -14.88 -1.14 -21.42
N ASN A 196 -13.62 -0.75 -21.28
CA ASN A 196 -12.56 -1.06 -22.25
C ASN A 196 -12.13 -2.53 -22.22
N ARG A 197 -12.32 -3.19 -21.08
CA ARG A 197 -11.96 -4.59 -20.88
C ARG A 197 -13.26 -5.37 -21.01
N GLN A 198 -13.43 -6.19 -22.04
CA GLN A 198 -14.57 -7.12 -22.13
C GLN A 198 -14.50 -8.13 -20.96
N VAL A 199 -14.91 -7.74 -19.75
CA VAL A 199 -15.04 -8.61 -18.56
C VAL A 199 -15.99 -9.79 -18.87
N LEU A 200 -16.71 -9.70 -19.99
CA LEU A 200 -17.72 -10.59 -20.53
C LEU A 200 -17.22 -11.91 -21.16
N LYS A 201 -15.91 -12.23 -21.16
CA LYS A 201 -15.41 -13.50 -21.74
C LYS A 201 -14.59 -14.37 -20.79
N ILE A 202 -14.79 -14.24 -19.49
CA ILE A 202 -14.21 -15.16 -18.53
C ILE A 202 -15.21 -16.31 -18.35
N ASN A 203 -15.10 -17.33 -19.21
CA ASN A 203 -15.61 -18.65 -18.84
C ASN A 203 -14.82 -19.10 -17.60
N ASP A 204 -15.54 -19.58 -16.59
CA ASP A 204 -15.13 -20.06 -15.24
C ASP A 204 -14.00 -21.15 -15.20
N THR A 205 -13.21 -21.30 -16.26
CA THR A 205 -12.29 -22.42 -16.48
C THR A 205 -10.83 -22.03 -16.63
N SER A 206 -10.47 -20.75 -16.68
CA SER A 206 -9.06 -20.36 -16.61
C SER A 206 -8.59 -20.45 -15.17
N SER A 207 -7.77 -21.46 -14.87
CA SER A 207 -6.98 -21.56 -13.64
C SER A 207 -6.35 -20.20 -13.32
N SER A 208 -6.82 -19.53 -12.27
CA SER A 208 -6.32 -18.22 -11.86
C SER A 208 -4.82 -18.34 -11.53
N SER A 209 -3.99 -17.49 -12.15
CA SER A 209 -2.55 -17.47 -11.88
C SER A 209 -2.21 -16.68 -10.62
N TYR A 210 -3.09 -15.78 -10.16
CA TYR A 210 -2.84 -14.90 -9.02
C TYR A 210 -3.78 -15.20 -7.86
N GLN A 211 -3.16 -15.37 -6.69
CA GLN A 211 -3.83 -15.73 -5.47
C GLN A 211 -4.44 -14.48 -4.81
N VAL A 212 -5.61 -14.60 -4.18
CA VAL A 212 -6.31 -13.47 -3.54
C VAL A 212 -5.40 -12.74 -2.55
N LEU A 213 -4.62 -13.47 -1.75
CA LEU A 213 -3.72 -12.89 -0.78
C LEU A 213 -2.48 -12.24 -1.40
N ASP A 214 -2.08 -12.60 -2.62
CA ASP A 214 -1.02 -11.90 -3.34
C ASP A 214 -1.48 -10.50 -3.77
N ALA A 215 -2.75 -10.37 -4.17
CA ALA A 215 -3.36 -9.07 -4.46
C ALA A 215 -3.42 -8.16 -3.21
N VAL A 216 -3.78 -8.75 -2.07
CA VAL A 216 -3.73 -8.04 -0.78
C VAL A 216 -2.29 -7.70 -0.40
N MET A 217 -1.33 -8.59 -0.65
CA MET A 217 0.09 -8.32 -0.43
C MET A 217 0.61 -7.13 -1.24
N ALA A 218 0.17 -6.96 -2.49
CA ALA A 218 0.52 -5.77 -3.25
C ALA A 218 -0.09 -4.50 -2.65
N ALA A 219 -1.36 -4.55 -2.22
CA ALA A 219 -2.03 -3.43 -1.57
C ALA A 219 -1.31 -2.97 -0.30
N VAL A 220 -0.89 -3.90 0.58
CA VAL A 220 -0.19 -3.55 1.83
C VAL A 220 1.24 -3.09 1.63
N ARG A 221 1.88 -3.43 0.50
CA ARG A 221 3.25 -3.00 0.15
C ARG A 221 3.32 -1.56 -0.34
N ARG A 222 2.18 -0.90 -0.58
CA ARG A 222 2.11 0.52 -0.92
C ARG A 222 2.92 1.36 0.09
N PRO A 223 3.63 2.41 -0.37
CA PRO A 223 4.20 3.44 0.48
C PRO A 223 3.22 3.92 1.54
N SER A 224 3.69 4.02 2.78
CA SER A 224 2.92 4.68 3.81
C SER A 224 2.77 6.17 3.47
N PRO A 225 1.62 6.78 3.78
CA PRO A 225 1.42 8.20 3.56
C PRO A 225 2.34 9.03 4.46
N SER A 226 2.68 10.23 4.02
CA SER A 226 3.47 11.21 4.78
C SER A 226 2.66 11.97 5.85
N ALA A 227 1.45 11.49 6.15
CA ALA A 227 0.50 12.05 7.11
C ALA A 227 -0.16 10.92 7.94
N PRO A 228 -0.62 11.20 9.17
CA PRO A 228 -1.44 10.26 9.93
C PRO A 228 -2.78 10.07 9.22
N VAL A 229 -2.96 8.95 8.52
CA VAL A 229 -4.23 8.61 7.92
C VAL A 229 -4.69 7.24 8.40
N HIS A 230 -6.00 7.09 8.55
CA HIS A 230 -6.61 5.79 8.72
C HIS A 230 -6.54 5.04 7.39
N GLU A 231 -6.02 3.80 7.40
CA GLU A 231 -5.85 3.00 6.19
C GLU A 231 -6.76 1.77 6.26
N SER A 232 -7.69 1.65 5.30
CA SER A 232 -8.62 0.54 5.19
C SER A 232 -8.46 -0.16 3.84
N ILE A 233 -8.44 -1.48 3.84
CA ILE A 233 -8.48 -2.31 2.64
C ILE A 233 -9.88 -2.91 2.51
N LEU A 234 -10.49 -2.75 1.34
CA LEU A 234 -11.77 -3.38 1.00
C LEU A 234 -11.51 -4.45 -0.08
N LEU A 235 -11.52 -5.72 0.31
CA LEU A 235 -11.38 -6.83 -0.64
C LEU A 235 -12.74 -7.25 -1.17
N TYR A 236 -12.97 -7.06 -2.46
CA TYR A 236 -14.08 -7.63 -3.21
C TYR A 236 -13.60 -8.89 -3.94
N SER A 237 -14.02 -10.05 -3.44
CA SER A 237 -13.62 -11.37 -3.98
C SER A 237 -14.82 -12.09 -4.57
N CYS A 238 -14.66 -12.61 -5.79
CA CYS A 238 -15.64 -13.46 -6.45
C CYS A 238 -15.44 -14.94 -6.08
N GLY A 239 -14.18 -15.35 -5.90
CA GLY A 239 -13.79 -16.70 -5.51
C GLY A 239 -13.54 -16.87 -4.01
N LYS A 240 -13.18 -18.11 -3.64
CA LYS A 240 -12.75 -18.48 -2.28
C LYS A 240 -11.35 -17.95 -1.99
N CYS A 241 -11.08 -17.64 -0.72
CA CYS A 241 -9.76 -17.25 -0.24
C CYS A 241 -9.17 -18.35 0.66
N ASP A 242 -8.90 -19.53 0.10
CA ASP A 242 -8.48 -20.70 0.88
C ASP A 242 -6.96 -20.91 0.93
N ALA A 243 -6.52 -21.78 1.85
CA ALA A 243 -5.10 -22.07 2.05
C ALA A 243 -4.44 -22.86 0.92
N THR A 244 -5.21 -23.56 0.09
CA THR A 244 -4.67 -24.21 -1.10
C THR A 244 -4.26 -23.18 -2.14
N THR A 245 -4.93 -22.03 -2.11
CA THR A 245 -4.63 -20.91 -2.99
C THR A 245 -3.59 -19.96 -2.46
N SER A 246 -3.11 -19.95 -1.20
CA SER A 246 -1.95 -19.11 -0.82
C SER A 246 -1.31 -19.43 0.54
N ALA A 247 0.03 -19.45 0.59
CA ALA A 247 0.80 -19.52 1.83
C ALA A 247 1.01 -18.15 2.50
N MET A 248 0.56 -17.05 1.88
CA MET A 248 0.90 -15.69 2.32
C MET A 248 0.11 -15.19 3.53
N TYR A 249 -0.89 -15.92 4.02
CA TYR A 249 -1.81 -15.44 5.07
C TYR A 249 -1.09 -14.90 6.32
N GLY A 250 -0.10 -15.64 6.84
CA GLY A 250 0.63 -15.25 8.04
C GLY A 250 1.52 -14.02 7.81
N THR A 251 1.94 -13.77 6.57
CA THR A 251 2.69 -12.58 6.19
C THR A 251 1.78 -11.38 6.02
N VAL A 252 0.65 -11.54 5.32
CA VAL A 252 -0.38 -10.50 5.16
C VAL A 252 -0.85 -10.02 6.53
N GLN A 253 -1.25 -10.96 7.40
CA GLN A 253 -1.73 -10.67 8.75
C GLN A 253 -0.71 -9.84 9.55
N ARG A 254 0.56 -10.29 9.60
CA ARG A 254 1.62 -9.57 10.33
C ARG A 254 1.84 -8.17 9.78
N ILE A 255 1.80 -7.97 8.46
CA ILE A 255 2.02 -6.65 7.86
C ILE A 255 0.84 -5.72 8.15
N LEU A 256 -0.40 -6.20 8.02
CA LEU A 256 -1.60 -5.42 8.35
C LEU A 256 -1.56 -4.95 9.82
N GLN A 257 -1.29 -5.87 10.74
CA GLN A 257 -1.17 -5.55 12.17
C GLN A 257 -0.02 -4.58 12.42
N ARG A 258 1.15 -4.82 11.80
CA ARG A 258 2.30 -3.93 11.92
C ARG A 258 2.00 -2.52 11.42
N LYS A 259 1.29 -2.37 10.31
CA LYS A 259 0.95 -1.06 9.72
C LYS A 259 -0.29 -0.41 10.35
N GLY A 260 -1.06 -1.15 11.14
CA GLY A 260 -2.34 -0.69 11.68
C GLY A 260 -3.39 -0.45 10.60
N MET A 261 -3.39 -1.31 9.57
CA MET A 261 -4.37 -1.24 8.48
C MET A 261 -5.54 -2.18 8.79
N GLU A 262 -6.77 -1.69 8.62
CA GLU A 262 -7.96 -2.52 8.75
C GLU A 262 -8.23 -3.25 7.43
N PHE A 263 -8.48 -4.55 7.47
CA PHE A 263 -8.79 -5.34 6.28
C PHE A 263 -10.23 -5.85 6.33
N HIS A 264 -11.10 -5.28 5.50
CA HIS A 264 -12.48 -5.69 5.38
C HIS A 264 -12.66 -6.63 4.19
N TYR A 265 -13.38 -7.72 4.43
CA TYR A 265 -13.59 -8.77 3.45
C TYR A 265 -15.04 -8.79 2.96
N LEU A 266 -15.25 -8.66 1.66
CA LEU A 266 -16.56 -8.70 1.02
C LEU A 266 -16.61 -9.89 0.05
N PRO A 267 -16.78 -11.14 0.55
CA PRO A 267 -16.94 -12.32 -0.31
C PRO A 267 -18.21 -12.23 -1.16
N PHE A 268 -18.18 -12.75 -2.38
CA PHE A 268 -19.38 -13.00 -3.19
C PHE A 268 -20.22 -14.16 -2.64
N THR A 269 -19.58 -15.15 -2.02
CA THR A 269 -20.27 -16.29 -1.40
C THR A 269 -20.91 -15.91 -0.06
N SER A 270 -22.11 -16.43 0.21
CA SER A 270 -22.85 -16.15 1.43
C SER A 270 -22.35 -16.95 2.64
N PHE A 271 -22.63 -16.41 3.83
CA PHE A 271 -22.52 -17.16 5.08
C PHE A 271 -23.56 -18.28 5.15
N LYS A 272 -23.29 -19.29 5.98
CA LYS A 272 -24.30 -20.26 6.39
C LYS A 272 -24.93 -19.79 7.69
N THR A 273 -26.24 -19.88 7.80
CA THR A 273 -26.97 -19.61 9.03
C THR A 273 -27.34 -20.91 9.73
N ALA A 274 -27.47 -20.86 11.06
CA ALA A 274 -28.21 -21.90 11.78
C ALA A 274 -29.67 -21.91 11.30
N GLU A 275 -30.34 -23.07 11.35
CA GLU A 275 -31.73 -23.21 10.94
C GLU A 275 -32.61 -22.13 11.61
N GLY A 276 -33.34 -21.35 10.80
CA GLY A 276 -34.27 -20.32 11.27
C GLY A 276 -33.86 -18.85 11.05
N ILE A 277 -32.64 -18.54 10.57
CA ILE A 277 -32.31 -17.18 10.11
C ILE A 277 -32.49 -17.08 8.60
N SER A 278 -33.45 -16.26 8.17
CA SER A 278 -33.83 -16.08 6.76
C SER A 278 -33.23 -14.85 6.08
N THR A 279 -32.29 -14.13 6.72
CA THR A 279 -31.74 -12.90 6.15
C THR A 279 -30.56 -13.20 5.23
N ASP A 280 -30.53 -12.61 4.03
CA ASP A 280 -29.45 -12.82 3.07
C ASP A 280 -28.28 -11.82 3.24
N SER A 281 -28.26 -11.00 4.29
CA SER A 281 -27.24 -9.96 4.47
C SER A 281 -26.79 -9.82 5.92
N PHE A 282 -25.50 -10.02 6.13
CA PHE A 282 -24.83 -10.01 7.42
C PHE A 282 -23.55 -9.19 7.36
N LEU A 283 -23.32 -8.46 8.44
CA LEU A 283 -22.05 -7.87 8.79
C LEU A 283 -21.53 -8.57 10.04
N LEU A 284 -20.43 -9.30 9.91
CA LEU A 284 -19.70 -9.86 11.04
C LEU A 284 -18.62 -8.87 11.48
N GLN A 285 -18.73 -8.43 12.72
CA GLN A 285 -17.81 -7.51 13.36
C GLN A 285 -16.61 -8.26 13.98
N PRO A 286 -15.48 -7.57 14.24
CA PRO A 286 -14.29 -8.18 14.82
C PRO A 286 -14.53 -8.84 16.19
N ASP A 287 -15.46 -8.29 16.97
CA ASP A 287 -15.83 -8.75 18.31
C ASP A 287 -16.84 -9.91 18.30
N GLY A 288 -17.18 -10.43 17.11
CA GLY A 288 -18.15 -11.50 16.96
C GLY A 288 -19.60 -11.03 17.04
N ARG A 289 -19.90 -9.72 17.05
CA ARG A 289 -21.27 -9.26 16.80
C ARG A 289 -21.66 -9.44 15.34
N VAL A 290 -22.91 -9.79 15.11
CA VAL A 290 -23.53 -9.88 13.80
C VAL A 290 -24.59 -8.80 13.70
N THR A 291 -24.50 -7.99 12.64
CA THR A 291 -25.55 -7.07 12.23
C THR A 291 -26.26 -7.65 11.02
N GLU A 292 -27.58 -7.79 11.12
CA GLU A 292 -28.44 -8.32 10.07
C GLU A 292 -29.24 -7.21 9.42
N PHE A 293 -29.36 -7.30 8.11
CA PHE A 293 -30.09 -6.32 7.31
C PHE A 293 -31.29 -7.01 6.67
N ASP A 294 -32.48 -6.72 7.21
CA ASP A 294 -33.77 -7.18 6.69
C ASP A 294 -34.55 -5.97 6.13
N GLY A 295 -34.39 -5.74 4.83
CA GLY A 295 -34.93 -4.54 4.18
C GLY A 295 -34.35 -3.26 4.80
N SER A 296 -35.19 -2.51 5.53
CA SER A 296 -34.80 -1.30 6.27
C SER A 296 -34.50 -1.54 7.75
N LYS A 297 -34.77 -2.74 8.27
CA LYS A 297 -34.52 -3.09 9.67
C LYS A 297 -33.09 -3.56 9.85
N VAL A 298 -32.46 -3.08 10.92
CA VAL A 298 -31.10 -3.45 11.33
C VAL A 298 -31.17 -4.11 12.71
N ASN A 299 -30.82 -5.39 12.79
CA ASN A 299 -30.80 -6.13 14.05
C ASN A 299 -29.36 -6.48 14.42
N VAL A 300 -28.93 -6.15 15.64
CA VAL A 300 -27.57 -6.47 16.12
C VAL A 300 -27.66 -7.53 17.22
N ARG A 301 -26.89 -8.61 17.08
CA ARG A 301 -26.84 -9.70 18.07
C ARG A 301 -25.44 -10.29 18.20
N SER A 302 -25.22 -11.03 19.29
CA SER A 302 -24.01 -11.85 19.46
C SER A 302 -24.01 -13.03 18.49
N ASN A 303 -22.88 -13.34 17.87
CA ASN A 303 -22.72 -14.53 17.03
C ASN A 303 -22.48 -15.78 17.88
N MET A 304 -23.52 -16.28 18.54
CA MET A 304 -23.47 -17.55 19.30
C MET A 304 -23.57 -18.76 18.35
N GLY A 305 -22.74 -18.79 17.30
CA GLY A 305 -22.77 -19.82 16.26
C GLY A 305 -23.93 -19.70 15.26
N THR A 306 -24.70 -18.61 15.33
CA THR A 306 -25.89 -18.38 14.50
C THR A 306 -25.51 -18.05 13.06
N VAL A 307 -24.38 -17.39 12.85
CA VAL A 307 -23.80 -17.12 11.53
C VAL A 307 -22.43 -17.77 11.44
N ILE A 308 -22.29 -18.70 10.51
CA ILE A 308 -21.06 -19.45 10.25
C ILE A 308 -20.40 -18.83 9.00
N PRO A 309 -19.36 -18.00 9.17
CA PRO A 309 -18.60 -17.49 8.04
C PRO A 309 -17.82 -18.62 7.34
N PRO A 310 -17.48 -18.47 6.05
CA PRO A 310 -16.48 -19.29 5.40
C PRO A 310 -15.23 -19.37 6.27
N ARG A 311 -14.77 -20.59 6.57
CA ARG A 311 -13.49 -20.79 7.25
C ARG A 311 -12.35 -20.67 6.25
N ASP A 312 -12.24 -19.50 5.65
CA ASP A 312 -11.22 -19.17 4.68
C ASP A 312 -10.18 -18.19 5.29
N GLN A 313 -9.03 -18.07 4.64
CA GLN A 313 -7.92 -17.29 5.18
C GLN A 313 -8.26 -15.79 5.26
N CYS A 314 -9.03 -15.27 4.30
CA CYS A 314 -9.44 -13.86 4.30
C CYS A 314 -10.34 -13.52 5.49
N THR A 315 -11.23 -14.44 5.88
CA THR A 315 -12.06 -14.31 7.09
C THR A 315 -11.18 -14.18 8.34
N ILE A 316 -10.16 -15.05 8.47
CA ILE A 316 -9.20 -15.00 9.59
C ILE A 316 -8.40 -13.69 9.58
N VAL A 317 -7.90 -13.27 8.42
CA VAL A 317 -7.14 -12.03 8.26
C VAL A 317 -8.00 -10.81 8.62
N ALA A 318 -9.26 -10.78 8.21
CA ALA A 318 -10.19 -9.70 8.56
C ALA A 318 -10.41 -9.57 10.06
N GLN A 319 -10.74 -10.67 10.73
CA GLN A 319 -10.97 -10.66 12.18
C GLN A 319 -9.71 -10.24 12.96
N THR A 320 -8.55 -10.78 12.58
CA THR A 320 -7.28 -10.49 13.27
C THR A 320 -6.71 -9.09 13.00
N SER A 321 -7.22 -8.40 11.98
CA SER A 321 -6.86 -7.00 11.65
C SER A 321 -7.96 -6.00 12.04
N ARG A 322 -8.91 -6.41 12.91
CA ARG A 322 -10.04 -5.56 13.35
C ARG A 322 -10.95 -5.09 12.20
N GLY A 323 -10.93 -5.83 11.11
CA GLY A 323 -11.77 -5.60 9.95
C GLY A 323 -13.09 -6.33 10.02
N HIS A 324 -13.97 -5.97 9.09
CA HIS A 324 -15.34 -6.46 9.05
C HIS A 324 -15.53 -7.42 7.88
N ILE A 325 -16.37 -8.43 8.05
CA ILE A 325 -16.69 -9.36 6.97
C ILE A 325 -18.14 -9.14 6.57
N TRP A 326 -18.34 -8.82 5.30
CA TRP A 326 -19.63 -8.49 4.72
C TRP A 326 -20.07 -9.63 3.81
N ALA A 327 -21.03 -10.41 4.28
CA ALA A 327 -21.65 -11.42 3.44
C ALA A 327 -23.06 -11.00 3.11
N TYR A 328 -23.30 -10.85 1.82
CA TYR A 328 -24.64 -10.65 1.34
C TYR A 328 -24.84 -11.36 0.01
N ARG A 329 -26.01 -11.96 -0.16
CA ARG A 329 -26.50 -12.43 -1.45
C ARG A 329 -27.44 -11.35 -2.02
N ASP A 330 -27.34 -11.10 -3.31
CA ASP A 330 -28.34 -10.31 -4.07
C ASP A 330 -28.56 -8.84 -3.62
N VAL A 331 -27.49 -8.03 -3.50
CA VAL A 331 -27.60 -6.55 -3.31
C VAL A 331 -28.30 -5.86 -4.47
N ALA A 332 -28.32 -6.51 -5.63
CA ALA A 332 -28.87 -5.95 -6.86
C ALA A 332 -30.40 -5.71 -6.83
N THR A 333 -31.10 -6.15 -5.78
CA THR A 333 -32.58 -6.18 -5.79
C THR A 333 -33.26 -4.90 -5.31
N SER A 334 -32.66 -4.06 -4.45
CA SER A 334 -33.27 -2.76 -4.09
C SER A 334 -32.26 -1.64 -3.76
N LEU A 335 -32.58 -0.42 -4.23
CA LEU A 335 -31.81 0.80 -3.95
C LEU A 335 -31.64 1.06 -2.44
N ALA A 336 -32.69 0.81 -1.65
CA ALA A 336 -32.68 1.03 -0.21
C ALA A 336 -31.67 0.13 0.50
N ARG A 337 -31.63 -1.16 0.15
CA ARG A 337 -30.68 -2.13 0.72
C ARG A 337 -29.23 -1.78 0.34
N ARG A 338 -29.01 -1.41 -0.92
CA ARG A 338 -27.69 -0.97 -1.40
C ARG A 338 -27.18 0.26 -0.65
N ARG A 339 -28.04 1.28 -0.48
CA ARG A 339 -27.72 2.47 0.31
C ARG A 339 -27.40 2.13 1.75
N LEU A 340 -28.19 1.28 2.39
CA LEU A 340 -27.96 0.86 3.77
C LEU A 340 -26.59 0.19 3.95
N ILE A 341 -26.23 -0.73 3.04
CA ILE A 341 -24.90 -1.38 3.03
C ILE A 341 -23.80 -0.34 2.82
N ALA A 342 -23.92 0.49 1.78
CA ALA A 342 -22.93 1.50 1.45
C ALA A 342 -22.73 2.53 2.58
N THR A 343 -23.81 3.02 3.20
CA THR A 343 -23.76 3.91 4.37
C THR A 343 -23.10 3.24 5.57
N THR A 344 -23.39 1.96 5.81
CA THR A 344 -22.82 1.26 6.96
C THR A 344 -21.33 0.97 6.75
N LEU A 345 -20.92 0.58 5.53
CA LEU A 345 -19.52 0.48 5.12
C LEU A 345 -18.81 1.83 5.26
N ALA A 346 -19.43 2.91 4.78
CA ALA A 346 -18.88 4.26 4.88
C ALA A 346 -18.61 4.64 6.34
N LYS A 347 -19.58 4.45 7.24
CA LYS A 347 -19.41 4.68 8.68
C LYS A 347 -18.27 3.86 9.29
N ILE A 348 -18.08 2.62 8.83
CA ILE A 348 -17.03 1.73 9.36
C ILE A 348 -15.63 2.21 8.96
N VAL A 349 -15.43 2.56 7.68
CA VAL A 349 -14.10 2.97 7.17
C VAL A 349 -13.77 4.42 7.50
N THR A 350 -14.79 5.24 7.78
CA THR A 350 -14.64 6.64 8.18
C THR A 350 -14.65 6.88 9.68
N ARG A 351 -14.83 5.82 10.48
CA ARG A 351 -14.95 5.92 11.93
C ARG A 351 -13.75 6.66 12.53
N PRO A 352 -13.97 7.44 13.61
CA PRO A 352 -12.87 8.05 14.34
C PRO A 352 -11.89 6.97 14.83
N VAL A 353 -10.67 6.97 14.30
CA VAL A 353 -9.58 6.09 14.77
C VAL A 353 -8.43 6.99 15.23
N SER A 354 -7.93 6.75 16.44
CA SER A 354 -6.67 7.35 16.88
C SER A 354 -5.54 6.70 16.12
N VAL A 355 -4.88 7.48 15.27
CA VAL A 355 -3.77 7.00 14.45
C VAL A 355 -2.48 7.44 15.12
N GLN A 356 -1.74 6.47 15.63
CA GLN A 356 -0.38 6.67 16.11
C GLN A 356 0.56 5.79 15.27
N LYS A 357 1.43 6.44 14.50
CA LYS A 357 2.35 5.76 13.60
C LYS A 357 3.79 6.20 13.85
N LEU A 358 4.69 5.22 13.90
CA LEU A 358 6.14 5.40 13.88
C LEU A 358 6.61 5.14 12.45
N CYS A 359 7.15 6.16 11.80
CA CYS A 359 7.59 6.07 10.41
C CYS A 359 9.10 6.10 10.29
N HIS A 360 9.61 5.19 9.46
CA HIS A 360 11.00 5.16 9.03
C HIS A 360 11.05 5.37 7.52
N CYS A 361 12.06 6.09 7.06
CA CYS A 361 12.38 6.06 5.64
C CYS A 361 13.26 4.86 5.32
N ARG A 362 12.93 4.15 4.24
CA ARG A 362 13.66 2.99 3.74
C ARG A 362 13.83 3.12 2.24
N ASP A 363 14.88 2.54 1.67
CA ASP A 363 14.96 2.41 0.23
C ASP A 363 13.85 1.49 -0.30
N ASN A 364 13.28 1.85 -1.44
CA ASN A 364 12.69 0.85 -2.31
C ASN A 364 13.82 0.09 -3.03
N LEU A 365 13.53 -1.09 -3.57
CA LEU A 365 14.48 -1.89 -4.36
C LEU A 365 14.96 -1.17 -5.64
N PHE A 366 14.63 0.10 -5.84
CA PHE A 366 15.09 0.94 -6.96
C PHE A 366 15.84 2.18 -6.46
N GLY A 367 16.14 2.26 -5.16
CA GLY A 367 16.96 3.31 -4.58
C GLY A 367 16.26 4.63 -4.27
N GLN A 368 14.94 4.69 -4.36
CA GLN A 368 14.14 5.83 -3.92
C GLN A 368 13.71 5.64 -2.47
N GLY A 369 13.73 6.70 -1.66
CA GLY A 369 13.22 6.62 -0.29
C GLY A 369 11.71 6.49 -0.24
N GLN A 370 11.24 5.60 0.61
CA GLN A 370 9.84 5.30 0.84
C GLN A 370 9.58 5.27 2.34
N LEU A 371 8.46 5.87 2.76
CA LEU A 371 8.00 5.78 4.14
C LEU A 371 7.43 4.39 4.42
N ASP A 372 7.95 3.74 5.46
CA ASP A 372 7.40 2.53 6.08
C ASP A 372 6.96 2.90 7.50
N CYS A 373 5.65 3.06 7.67
CA CYS A 373 5.03 3.41 8.94
C CYS A 373 4.45 2.19 9.63
N VAL A 374 4.68 2.09 10.93
CA VAL A 374 4.15 1.02 11.79
C VAL A 374 3.25 1.62 12.87
N ALA A 375 2.18 0.91 13.23
CA ALA A 375 1.31 1.30 14.32
C ALA A 375 2.08 1.30 15.64
N ASN A 376 1.98 2.39 16.40
CA ASN A 376 2.58 2.48 17.72
C ASN A 376 1.65 1.88 18.77
N ASN A 377 1.88 0.61 19.13
CA ASN A 377 1.03 -0.12 20.07
C ASN A 377 1.23 0.28 21.54
N SER A 378 2.14 1.22 21.84
CA SER A 378 2.42 1.65 23.23
C SER A 378 1.29 2.47 23.88
N VAL A 379 0.23 2.82 23.15
CA VAL A 379 -0.91 3.62 23.66
C VAL A 379 -2.27 3.02 23.28
N ASN A 380 -2.37 1.69 23.12
CA ASN A 380 -3.68 1.03 23.23
C ASN A 380 -4.00 0.80 24.72
N GLY A 381 -4.17 1.90 25.46
CA GLY A 381 -4.98 1.87 26.67
C GLY A 381 -6.41 1.56 26.22
N LEU A 382 -6.90 0.38 26.60
CA LEU A 382 -8.28 -0.03 26.38
C LEU A 382 -9.25 1.05 26.88
N PRO A 383 -10.26 1.44 26.11
CA PRO A 383 -11.59 1.57 26.65
C PRO A 383 -12.24 0.17 26.61
N THR A 384 -12.42 -0.41 27.78
CA THR A 384 -13.32 -1.56 28.03
C THR A 384 -14.74 -1.25 27.62
#